data_AF-A0A9X2ZE86-F1
#
_entry.id   AF-A0A9X2ZE86-F1
#
_cell.length_a   1.000
_cell.length_b   1.000
_cell.length_c   1.000
_cell.angle_alpha   90.00
_cell.angle_beta   90.00
_cell.angle_gamma   90.00
#
_symmetry.space_group_name_H-M   'P 1'
#
loop_
_entity.id
_entity.type
_entity.pdbx_description
1 polymer ?
#
loop_
_entity_poly.entity_id
_entity_poly.type
_entity_poly.pdbx_seq_one_letter_code
_entity_poly.pdbx_strand_id
1 'polypeptide(L)' 'MKILLHPELKNQIAREFNTSNQNVLTSLSYFNNSQKAQAIRTRAKLLLQQEAEKVQIEKFEINKPE' A
#
# COMPACT_ATOMS: atom_id res chain seq x y z
N MET A 1 12.37 -5.23 4.48
CA MET A 1 10.90 -5.23 4.31
C MET A 1 10.54 -4.26 3.20
N LYS A 2 9.58 -4.60 2.32
CA LYS A 2 9.07 -3.70 1.28
C LYS A 2 7.56 -3.82 1.18
N ILE A 3 6.86 -2.70 0.98
CA ILE A 3 5.41 -2.72 0.74
C ILE A 3 5.18 -3.13 -0.71
N LEU A 4 4.50 -4.27 -0.91
CA LEU A 4 4.07 -4.71 -2.23
C LEU A 4 2.74 -4.03 -2.55
N LEU A 5 2.74 -3.24 -3.61
CA LEU A 5 1.60 -2.48 -4.09
C LEU A 5 1.45 -2.70 -5.60
N HIS A 6 0.20 -2.79 -6.07
CA HIS A 6 -0.10 -2.93 -7.50
C HIS A 6 0.51 -1.75 -8.29
N PRO A 7 1.04 -1.96 -9.51
CA PRO A 7 1.65 -0.89 -10.32
C PRO A 7 0.73 0.31 -10.54
N GLU A 8 -0.57 0.08 -10.67
CA GLU A 8 -1.55 1.14 -10.86
C GLU A 8 -1.68 2.07 -9.65
N LEU A 9 -1.75 1.50 -8.45
CA LEU A 9 -1.77 2.26 -7.20
C LEU A 9 -0.43 3.00 -6.98
N LYS A 10 0.70 2.42 -7.43
CA LYS A 10 1.99 3.14 -7.42
C LYS A 10 1.98 4.35 -8.34
N ASN A 11 1.43 4.21 -9.55
CA ASN A 11 1.27 5.32 -10.50
C ASN A 11 0.35 6.40 -9.93
N GLN A 12 -0.71 6.02 -9.22
CA GLN A 12 -1.60 6.96 -8.55
C GLN A 12 -0.85 7.77 -7.48
N ILE A 13 -0.12 7.10 -6.59
CA ILE A 13 0.71 7.78 -5.57
C ILE A 13 1.76 8.68 -6.23
N ALA A 14 2.40 8.22 -7.30
CA ALA A 14 3.38 9.01 -8.04
C ALA A 14 2.79 10.33 -8.55
N ARG A 15 1.58 10.28 -9.10
CA ARG A 15 0.82 11.46 -9.54
C ARG A 15 0.41 12.36 -8.36
N GLU A 16 -0.13 11.78 -7.29
CA GLU A 16 -0.56 12.52 -6.09
C GLU A 16 0.60 13.30 -5.44
N PHE A 17 1.80 12.71 -5.39
CA PHE A 17 2.98 13.31 -4.77
C PHE A 17 3.90 14.04 -5.77
N ASN A 18 3.46 14.22 -7.03
CA ASN A 18 4.24 14.79 -8.13
C ASN A 18 5.68 14.25 -8.17
N THR A 19 5.80 12.92 -8.20
CA THR A 19 7.10 12.25 -8.13
C THR A 19 7.19 11.08 -9.11
N SER A 20 8.40 10.54 -9.30
CA SER A 20 8.62 9.42 -10.21
C SER A 20 8.26 8.09 -9.55
N ASN A 21 7.87 7.11 -10.37
CA ASN A 21 7.61 5.74 -9.92
C ASN A 21 8.80 5.10 -9.19
N GLN A 22 10.03 5.45 -9.62
CA GLN A 22 11.24 5.03 -8.93
C GLN A 22 11.29 5.58 -7.50
N ASN A 23 10.99 6.87 -7.31
CA ASN A 23 11.00 7.47 -5.99
C ASN A 23 9.92 6.87 -5.07
N VAL A 24 8.75 6.53 -5.62
CA VAL A 24 7.71 5.77 -4.89
C VAL A 24 8.25 4.40 -4.49
N LEU A 25 8.87 3.65 -5.41
CA LEU A 25 9.42 2.32 -5.14
C LEU A 25 10.50 2.34 -4.04
N THR A 26 11.39 3.32 -4.10
CA THR A 26 12.44 3.56 -3.13
C THR A 26 11.86 3.92 -1.76
N SER A 27 10.80 4.74 -1.74
CA SER A 27 10.07 5.09 -0.52
C SER A 27 9.36 3.89 0.12
N LEU A 28 8.74 3.02 -0.70
CA LEU A 28 8.08 1.78 -0.27
C LEU A 28 9.07 0.70 0.20
N SER A 29 10.34 0.79 -0.22
CA SER A 29 11.42 -0.12 0.16
C SER A 29 12.16 0.32 1.43
N TYR A 30 11.65 1.34 2.13
CA TYR A 30 12.26 1.89 3.35
C TYR A 30 13.66 2.49 3.16
N PHE A 31 14.06 2.80 1.93
CA PHE A 31 15.40 3.28 1.62
C PHE A 31 15.68 4.69 2.18
N ASN A 32 14.65 5.54 2.27
CA ASN A 32 14.77 6.90 2.80
C ASN A 32 13.68 7.15 3.85
N ASN A 33 13.96 7.89 4.91
CA ASN A 33 12.99 8.24 5.96
C ASN A 33 12.51 9.70 5.92
N SER A 34 12.63 10.36 4.77
CA SER A 34 12.05 11.69 4.56
C SER A 34 10.54 11.71 4.86
N GLN A 35 10.02 12.89 5.24
CA GLN A 35 8.58 13.09 5.46
C GLN A 35 7.76 12.67 4.25
N LYS A 36 8.26 12.93 3.03
CA LYS A 36 7.61 12.49 1.78
C LYS A 36 7.55 10.96 1.68
N ALA A 37 8.62 10.26 2.04
CA ALA A 37 8.64 8.79 2.02
C ALA A 37 7.66 8.21 3.05
N GLN A 38 7.55 8.82 4.23
CA GLN A 38 6.55 8.44 5.24
C GLN A 38 5.13 8.65 4.72
N ALA A 39 4.84 9.81 4.12
CA ALA A 39 3.54 10.10 3.52
C ALA A 39 3.15 9.10 2.42
N ILE A 40 4.10 8.74 1.55
CA ILE A 40 3.93 7.71 0.51
C ILE A 40 3.55 6.35 1.13
N ARG A 41 4.22 5.95 2.22
CA ARG A 41 3.92 4.68 2.91
C ARG A 41 2.54 4.70 3.55
N THR A 42 2.17 5.80 4.21
CA THR A 42 0.84 5.96 4.80
C THR A 42 -0.24 5.87 3.74
N ARG A 43 -0.04 6.52 2.59
CA ARG A 43 -0.97 6.45 1.46
C ARG A 43 -1.07 5.05 0.87
N ALA A 44 0.06 4.37 0.68
CA ALA A 44 0.09 2.99 0.20
C ALA A 44 -0.64 2.03 1.14
N LYS A 45 -0.47 2.21 2.47
CA LYS A 45 -1.20 1.44 3.48
C LYS A 45 -2.72 1.63 3.35
N LEU A 46 -3.17 2.87 3.22
CA LEU A 46 -4.59 3.18 3.09
C LEU A 46 -5.19 2.55 1.83
N LEU A 47 -4.50 2.65 0.69
CA LEU A 47 -4.97 2.05 -0.57
C LEU A 47 -5.08 0.53 -0.47
N LEU A 48 -4.13 -0.14 0.20
CA LEU A 48 -4.20 -1.58 0.44
C LEU A 48 -5.39 -1.96 1.34
N GLN A 49 -5.68 -1.16 2.36
CA GLN A 49 -6.84 -1.39 3.23
C GLN A 49 -8.16 -1.22 2.47
N GLN A 50 -8.27 -0.16 1.66
CA GLN A 50 -9.45 0.05 0.81
C GLN A 50 -9.63 -1.08 -0.20
N GLU A 51 -8.54 -1.58 -0.77
CA GLU A 51 -8.63 -2.73 -1.67
C GLU A 51 -9.03 -3.99 -0.93
N ALA A 52 -8.49 -4.22 0.27
CA ALA A 52 -8.87 -5.34 1.13
C ALA A 52 -10.35 -5.28 1.54
N GLU A 53 -10.90 -4.09 1.81
CA GLU A 53 -12.32 -3.90 2.14
C GLU A 53 -13.25 -4.24 0.98
N LYS A 54 -12.81 -4.03 -0.27
CA LYS A 54 -13.58 -4.44 -1.46
C LYS A 54 -13.57 -5.95 -1.68
N VAL A 55 -12.58 -6.66 -1.14
CA VAL A 55 -12.55 -8.12 -1.25
C VAL A 55 -13.71 -8.68 -0.41
N GLN A 56 -14.79 -9.06 -1.09
CA GLN A 56 -15.90 -9.78 -0.48
C GLN A 56 -15.47 -11.21 -0.22
N ILE A 57 -14.78 -11.42 0.90
CA ILE A 57 -14.53 -12.76 1.41
C ILE A 57 -15.82 -13.17 2.12
N GLU A 58 -16.55 -14.13 1.55
CA GLU A 58 -17.56 -14.85 2.33
C GLU A 58 -16.85 -15.40 3.56
N LYS A 59 -17.26 -14.95 4.76
CA LYS A 59 -16.66 -15.40 6.01
C LYS A 59 -16.93 -16.89 6.13
N PHE A 60 -15.96 -17.72 5.75
CA PHE A 60 -15.93 -19.09 6.22
C PHE A 60 -15.63 -19.03 7.71
N GLU A 61 -16.70 -19.02 8.52
CA GLU A 61 -16.60 -19.26 9.96
C GLU A 61 -16.06 -20.67 10.14
N ILE A 62 -14.77 -20.76 10.44
CA ILE A 62 -14.16 -22.01 10.88
C ILE A 62 -14.72 -22.23 12.29
N ASN A 63 -15.82 -22.97 12.39
CA ASN A 63 -16.31 -23.50 13.66
C ASN A 63 -15.16 -24.26 14.31
N LYS A 64 -14.56 -23.65 15.34
CA LYS A 64 -13.53 -24.27 16.16
C LYS A 64 -14.26 -25.26 17.08
N PRO A 65 -14.02 -26.58 16.98
CA PRO A 65 -14.57 -27.51 17.96
C PRO A 65 -13.95 -27.20 19.32
N GLU A 66 -14.81 -27.06 20.33
CA GLU A 66 -14.47 -26.86 21.75
C GLU A 66 -13.66 -28.03 22.33
#